data_AF-A0A2E1NE87-F1
#
_entry.id   AF-A0A2E1NE87-F1
#
_cell.length_a   1.000
_cell.length_b   1.000
_cell.length_c   1.000
_cell.angle_alpha   90.00
_cell.angle_beta   90.00
_cell.angle_gamma   90.00
#
_symmetry.space_group_name_H-M   'P 1'
#
loop_
_entity.id
_entity.type
_entity.pdbx_description
1 polymer ?
#
loop_
_entity_poly.entity_id
_entity_poly.type
_entity_poly.pdbx_seq_one_letter_code
_entity_poly.pdbx_strand_id
1 'polypeptide(L)'
;MIQYFISGGIFMIPIYLSFFLLIFITSKNLKSAYHIDKIILTGSISSIFGIIATGFGISNALSIVPDISRISSNILWNGLKTSLATTFSGGFILLFSTVLWLFFSRKYKPQLQDH
;
A
#
# COMPACT_ATOMS: atom_id res chain seq x y z
N MET A 1 -10.27 -3.82 14.43
CA MET A 1 -9.20 -4.05 13.42
C MET A 1 -9.43 -3.29 12.11
N ILE A 2 -10.64 -3.30 11.52
CA ILE A 2 -10.99 -2.50 10.32
C ILE A 2 -10.66 -0.99 10.48
N GLN A 3 -10.86 -0.46 11.69
CA GLN A 3 -10.58 0.95 12.00
C GLN A 3 -9.12 1.35 11.76
N TYR A 4 -8.16 0.41 11.85
CA TYR A 4 -6.74 0.67 11.58
C TYR A 4 -6.44 0.87 10.09
N PHE A 5 -7.19 0.23 9.20
CA PHE A 5 -7.06 0.49 7.77
C PHE A 5 -7.54 1.90 7.44
N ILE A 6 -8.57 2.39 8.13
CA ILE A 6 -9.15 3.72 7.93
C ILE A 6 -8.37 4.82 8.69
N SER A 7 -7.56 4.45 9.69
CA SER A 7 -6.88 5.40 10.57
C SER A 7 -5.67 6.13 9.97
N GLY A 8 -5.19 5.74 8.79
CA GLY A 8 -4.04 6.39 8.15
C GLY A 8 -4.34 7.75 7.50
N GLY A 9 -5.55 8.28 7.69
CA GLY A 9 -5.93 9.63 7.28
C GLY A 9 -5.89 9.86 5.77
N ILE A 10 -5.60 11.10 5.36
CA ILE A 10 -5.58 11.51 3.94
C ILE A 10 -4.62 10.66 3.09
N PHE A 11 -3.52 10.18 3.68
CA PHE A 11 -2.51 9.38 2.99
C PHE A 11 -2.96 7.95 2.66
N MET A 12 -4.12 7.50 3.19
CA MET A 12 -4.72 6.22 2.77
C MET A 12 -5.45 6.32 1.42
N ILE A 13 -5.83 7.52 0.97
CA ILE A 13 -6.58 7.69 -0.29
C ILE A 13 -5.82 7.10 -1.49
N PRO A 14 -4.51 7.39 -1.70
CA PRO A 14 -3.75 6.81 -2.81
C PRO A 14 -3.54 5.29 -2.68
N ILE A 15 -3.51 4.77 -1.46
CA ILE A 15 -3.42 3.33 -1.18
C ILE A 15 -4.71 2.62 -1.60
N TYR A 16 -5.87 3.18 -1.25
CA TYR A 16 -7.16 2.64 -1.68
C TYR A 16 -7.38 2.72 -3.19
N LEU A 17 -6.98 3.83 -3.81
CA LEU A 17 -7.03 3.98 -5.26
C LEU A 17 -6.17 2.91 -5.94
N SER A 18 -4.95 2.69 -5.43
CA SER A 18 -4.03 1.65 -5.91
C SER A 18 -4.64 0.26 -5.77
N PHE A 19 -5.32 -0.02 -4.65
CA PHE A 19 -6.02 -1.28 -4.42
C PHE A 19 -7.17 -1.50 -5.41
N PHE A 20 -7.96 -0.47 -5.71
CA PHE A 20 -9.05 -0.57 -6.68
C PHE A 20 -8.53 -0.82 -8.11
N LEU A 21 -7.44 -0.13 -8.49
CA LEU A 21 -6.76 -0.37 -9.77
C LEU A 21 -6.23 -1.81 -9.85
N LEU A 22 -5.67 -2.33 -8.76
CA LEU A 22 -5.19 -3.70 -8.68
C LEU A 22 -6.32 -4.71 -8.92
N ILE A 23 -7.48 -4.53 -8.27
CA ILE A 23 -8.67 -5.38 -8.47
C ILE A 23 -9.14 -5.30 -9.92
N PHE A 24 -9.18 -4.11 -10.52
CA PHE A 24 -9.60 -3.92 -11.90
C PHE A 24 -8.68 -4.67 -12.88
N ILE A 25 -7.37 -4.49 -12.76
CA ILE A 25 -6.37 -5.16 -13.62
C ILE A 25 -6.42 -6.68 -13.40
N THR A 26 -6.60 -7.13 -12.16
CA THR A 26 -6.74 -8.55 -11.82
C THR A 26 -7.98 -9.16 -12.46
N SER A 27 -9.13 -8.49 -12.37
CA SER A 27 -10.39 -8.94 -12.98
C SER A 27 -10.27 -9.07 -14.50
N LYS A 28 -9.58 -8.11 -15.16
CA LYS A 28 -9.28 -8.21 -16.59
C LYS A 28 -8.32 -9.38 -16.89
N ASN A 29 -7.30 -9.59 -16.07
CA ASN A 29 -6.35 -10.70 -16.22
C ASN A 29 -6.94 -12.10 -16.01
N LEU A 30 -8.10 -12.23 -15.36
CA LEU A 30 -8.79 -13.52 -15.26
C LEU A 30 -9.28 -14.01 -16.63
N LYS A 31 -9.69 -13.10 -17.52
CA LYS A 31 -10.26 -13.41 -18.83
C LYS A 31 -9.20 -13.51 -19.95
N SER A 32 -8.17 -12.67 -19.91
CA SER A 32 -7.11 -12.64 -20.93
C SER A 32 -5.84 -11.99 -20.38
N ALA A 33 -4.67 -12.27 -20.95
CA ALA A 33 -3.42 -11.62 -20.57
C ALA A 33 -3.52 -10.09 -20.79
N TYR A 34 -3.65 -9.34 -19.69
CA TYR A 34 -3.88 -7.90 -19.73
C TYR A 34 -2.87 -7.18 -18.83
N HIS A 35 -1.76 -6.74 -19.42
CA HIS A 35 -0.74 -5.95 -18.72
C HIS A 35 -0.31 -6.53 -17.36
N ILE A 36 0.07 -7.80 -17.34
CA ILE A 36 0.47 -8.53 -16.12
C ILE A 36 1.56 -7.76 -15.36
N ASP A 37 2.56 -7.20 -16.06
CA ASP A 37 3.65 -6.43 -15.45
C ASP A 37 3.18 -5.13 -14.77
N LYS A 38 2.00 -4.59 -15.13
CA LYS A 38 1.42 -3.44 -14.44
C LYS A 38 0.91 -3.81 -13.03
N ILE A 39 0.60 -5.08 -12.76
CA ILE A 39 0.17 -5.54 -11.43
C ILE A 39 1.27 -5.28 -10.39
N ILE A 40 2.49 -5.75 -10.67
CA ILE A 40 3.62 -5.56 -9.75
C ILE A 40 3.98 -4.08 -9.64
N LEU A 41 3.93 -3.33 -10.75
CA LEU A 41 4.19 -1.89 -10.76
C LEU A 41 3.22 -1.12 -9.84
N THR A 42 1.92 -1.41 -9.90
CA THR A 42 0.91 -0.79 -9.02
C THR A 42 1.20 -1.08 -7.55
N GLY A 43 1.56 -2.31 -7.20
CA GLY A 43 1.91 -2.66 -5.82
C GLY A 43 3.19 -1.96 -5.34
N SER A 44 4.22 -1.89 -6.18
CA SER A 44 5.48 -1.21 -5.84
C SER A 44 5.28 0.28 -5.60
N ILE A 45 4.53 0.97 -6.47
CA ILE A 45 4.20 2.39 -6.30
C ILE A 45 3.42 2.62 -5.00
N SER A 46 2.45 1.74 -4.71
CA SER A 46 1.67 1.81 -3.47
C SER A 46 2.55 1.65 -2.22
N SER A 47 3.50 0.72 -2.23
CA SER A 47 4.43 0.52 -1.11
C SER A 47 5.38 1.70 -0.92
N ILE A 48 5.94 2.26 -2.01
CA ILE A 48 6.79 3.46 -1.94
C ILE A 48 6.00 4.63 -1.34
N PHE A 49 4.77 4.84 -1.81
CA PHE A 49 3.91 5.87 -1.26
C PHE A 49 3.61 5.65 0.22
N GLY A 50 3.35 4.40 0.63
CA GLY A 50 3.14 4.02 2.03
C GLY A 50 4.35 4.30 2.92
N ILE A 51 5.58 4.14 2.41
CA ILE A 51 6.81 4.49 3.16
C ILE A 51 6.95 6.01 3.30
N ILE A 52 6.71 6.76 2.23
CA ILE A 52 6.77 8.23 2.23
C ILE A 52 5.72 8.81 3.20
N ALA A 53 4.48 8.29 3.15
CA ALA A 53 3.40 8.70 4.05
C ALA A 53 3.76 8.51 5.52
N THR A 54 4.40 7.39 5.87
CA THR A 54 4.90 7.17 7.23
C THR A 54 5.99 8.16 7.61
N GLY A 55 6.92 8.50 6.71
CA GLY A 55 7.91 9.53 6.95
C GLY A 55 7.29 10.89 7.31
N PHE A 56 6.25 11.29 6.57
CA PHE A 56 5.48 12.50 6.88
C PHE A 56 4.72 12.40 8.20
N GLY A 57 4.07 11.26 8.48
CA GLY A 57 3.34 11.05 9.72
C GLY A 57 4.24 11.04 10.97
N ILE A 58 5.42 10.42 10.88
CA ILE A 58 6.44 10.44 11.93
C ILE A 58 6.98 11.85 12.14
N SER A 59 7.30 12.57 11.05
CA SER A 59 7.81 13.95 11.14
C SER A 59 6.79 14.89 11.80
N ASN A 60 5.51 14.73 11.46
CA ASN A 60 4.41 15.46 12.09
C ASN A 60 4.19 15.09 13.56
N ALA A 61 4.48 13.85 13.96
CA ALA A 61 4.39 13.44 15.36
C ALA A 61 5.58 13.96 16.18
N LEU A 62 6.78 13.97 15.58
CA LEU A 62 8.02 14.47 16.20
C LEU A 62 8.05 16.00 16.31
N SER A 63 7.41 16.74 15.42
CA SER A 63 7.34 18.21 15.50
C SER A 63 6.55 18.72 16.72
N ILE A 64 5.71 17.87 17.32
CA ILE A 64 4.92 18.16 18.52
C ILE A 64 5.68 17.79 19.80
N VAL A 65 6.81 17.09 19.68
CA VAL A 65 7.63 16.66 20.82
C VAL A 65 8.21 17.83 21.62
N PRO A 66 8.61 19.00 21.09
CA PRO A 66 9.15 20.08 21.93
C PRO A 66 8.22 20.56 23.07
N ASP A 67 6.90 20.33 22.95
CA ASP A 67 5.87 20.61 23.96
C ASP A 67 5.61 19.43 24.93
N ILE A 68 6.56 18.50 25.07
CA ILE A 68 6.48 17.28 25.92
C ILE A 68 6.11 17.51 27.39
N SER A 69 6.27 18.73 27.92
CA SER A 69 5.81 19.06 29.28
C SER A 69 4.29 19.24 29.39
N ARG A 70 3.57 19.36 28.27
CA ARG A 70 2.11 19.61 28.20
C ARG A 70 1.33 18.57 27.40
N ILE A 71 1.97 17.68 26.65
CA ILE A 71 1.31 16.75 25.72
C ILE A 71 1.45 15.30 26.19
N SER A 72 0.31 14.61 26.30
CA SER A 72 0.25 13.20 26.70
C SER A 72 1.02 12.30 25.72
N SER A 73 1.90 11.44 26.23
CA SER A 73 2.61 10.39 25.47
C SER A 73 1.65 9.51 24.63
N ASN A 74 0.36 9.48 24.98
CA ASN A 74 -0.67 8.78 24.23
C ASN A 74 -0.90 9.38 22.82
N ILE A 75 -0.77 10.71 22.66
CA ILE A 75 -0.95 11.38 21.36
C ILE A 75 0.20 11.04 20.43
N LEU A 76 1.45 11.05 20.94
CA LEU A 76 2.63 10.63 20.20
C LEU A 76 2.51 9.16 19.76
N TRP A 77 2.09 8.27 20.67
CA TRP A 77 1.91 6.86 20.32
C TRP A 77 0.82 6.63 19.29
N ASN A 78 -0.28 7.37 19.38
CA ASN A 78 -1.36 7.27 18.41
C ASN A 78 -0.91 7.77 17.03
N GLY A 79 -0.18 8.89 16.97
CA GLY A 79 0.40 9.43 15.74
C GLY A 79 1.39 8.47 15.07
N LEU A 80 2.20 7.75 15.85
CA LEU A 80 3.09 6.74 15.30
C LEU A 80 2.33 5.53 14.75
N LYS A 81 1.34 5.03 15.50
CA LYS A 81 0.50 3.90 15.08
C LYS A 81 -0.25 4.20 13.78
N THR A 82 -0.83 5.39 13.64
CA THR A 82 -1.55 5.80 12.43
C THR A 82 -0.61 5.94 11.23
N SER A 83 0.60 6.47 11.45
CA SER A 83 1.62 6.57 10.41
C SER A 83 2.01 5.18 9.89
N LEU A 84 2.38 4.26 10.79
CA LEU A 84 2.76 2.89 10.45
C LEU A 84 1.66 2.11 9.72
N ALA A 85 0.39 2.40 10.00
CA ALA A 85 -0.74 1.77 9.30
C ALA A 85 -0.66 1.99 7.77
N THR A 86 -0.18 3.15 7.31
CA THR A 86 -0.06 3.44 5.87
C THR A 86 1.02 2.60 5.20
N THR A 87 2.19 2.44 5.80
CA THR A 87 3.23 1.51 5.29
C THR A 87 2.76 0.06 5.34
N PHE A 88 2.08 -0.36 6.40
CA PHE A 88 1.57 -1.73 6.50
C PHE A 88 0.58 -2.04 5.37
N SER A 89 -0.35 -1.14 5.10
CA SER A 89 -1.30 -1.27 3.98
C SER A 89 -0.60 -1.29 2.62
N GLY A 90 0.37 -0.40 2.39
CA GLY A 90 1.15 -0.37 1.13
C GLY A 90 1.96 -1.67 0.92
N GLY A 91 2.58 -2.17 1.99
CA GLY A 91 3.32 -3.44 1.97
C GLY A 91 2.40 -4.65 1.73
N PHE A 92 1.21 -4.66 2.32
CA PHE A 92 0.22 -5.71 2.08
C PHE A 92 -0.22 -5.74 0.60
N ILE A 93 -0.46 -4.56 0.01
CA ILE A 93 -0.80 -4.45 -1.42
C ILE A 93 0.34 -4.97 -2.30
N LEU A 94 1.60 -4.66 -1.97
CA LEU A 94 2.77 -5.18 -2.70
C LEU A 94 2.88 -6.70 -2.60
N LEU A 95 2.65 -7.28 -1.43
CA LEU A 95 2.67 -8.73 -1.27
C LEU A 95 1.58 -9.37 -2.13
N PHE A 96 0.36 -8.85 -2.06
CA PHE A 96 -0.76 -9.35 -2.84
C PHE A 96 -0.55 -9.18 -4.36
N SER A 97 -0.01 -8.03 -4.79
CA SER A 97 0.31 -7.80 -6.20
C SER A 97 1.39 -8.74 -6.71
N THR A 98 2.39 -9.07 -5.89
CA THR A 98 3.45 -10.02 -6.24
C THR A 98 2.89 -11.43 -6.43
N VAL A 99 2.02 -11.88 -5.52
CA VAL A 99 1.36 -13.18 -5.63
C VAL A 99 0.51 -13.26 -6.90
N LEU A 100 -0.27 -12.22 -7.19
CA LEU A 100 -1.09 -12.14 -8.41
C LEU A 100 -0.22 -12.12 -9.67
N TRP A 101 0.85 -11.32 -9.68
CA TRP A 101 1.78 -11.25 -10.79
C TRP A 101 2.46 -12.60 -11.06
N LEU A 102 2.89 -13.32 -10.02
CA LEU A 102 3.44 -14.67 -10.16
C LEU A 102 2.40 -15.67 -10.71
N PHE A 103 1.17 -15.61 -10.20
CA PHE A 103 0.08 -16.47 -10.67
C PHE A 103 -0.24 -16.25 -12.15
N PHE A 104 -0.45 -14.99 -12.56
CA PHE A 104 -0.75 -14.67 -13.95
C PHE A 104 0.45 -14.85 -14.88
N SER A 105 1.67 -14.54 -14.42
CA SER A 105 2.89 -14.81 -15.18
C SER A 105 3.03 -16.30 -15.47
N ARG A 106 2.77 -17.17 -14.50
CA ARG A 106 2.79 -18.63 -14.74
C ARG A 106 1.68 -19.08 -15.67
N LYS A 107 0.50 -18.44 -15.63
CA LYS A 107 -0.63 -18.79 -16.48
C LYS A 107 -0.41 -18.40 -17.95
N TYR A 108 0.19 -17.24 -18.21
CA TYR A 108 0.25 -16.65 -19.55
C TYR A 108 1.65 -16.62 -20.19
N LYS A 109 2.75 -16.64 -19.43
CA LYS A 109 4.11 -16.72 -20.04
C LYS A 109 4.39 -18.00 -20.83
N PRO A 110 3.84 -19.18 -20.49
CA PRO A 110 4.00 -20.37 -21.33
C PRO A 110 3.35 -20.23 -22.72
N GLN A 111 2.39 -19.33 -22.90
CA GLN A 111 1.65 -19.15 -24.16
C GLN A 111 2.33 -18.20 -25.16
N LEU A 112 3.43 -17.55 -24.76
CA LEU A 112 4.16 -16.58 -25.58
C LEU A 112 5.46 -17.15 -26.18
N GLN A 113 5.84 -18.39 -25.86
CA GLN A 113 7.05 -19.04 -26.38
C GLN A 113 6.81 -19.98 -27.59
N ASP A 114 5.56 -20.18 -28.01
CA ASP A 114 5.19 -21.06 -29.14
C ASP A 114 4.81 -20.30 -30.43
N HIS A 115 5.32 -19.08 -30.63
CA HIS A 115 5.14 -18.31 -31.88
C HIS A 115 6.47 -17.81 -32.45
#